data_AF-A0AAC8YWI1-F1
#
_entry.id   AF-A0AAC8YWI1-F1
#
_cell.length_a   1.000
_cell.length_b   1.000
_cell.length_c   1.000
_cell.angle_alpha   90.00
_cell.angle_beta   90.00
_cell.angle_gamma   90.00
#
_symmetry.space_group_name_H-M   'P 1'
#
loop_
_entity.id
_entity.type
_entity.pdbx_description
1 polymer ?
#
loop_
_entity_poly.entity_id
_entity_poly.type
_entity_poly.pdbx_seq_one_letter_code
_entity_poly.pdbx_strand_id
1 'polypeptide(L)' 'MIAPISAFDFDVIQAVMRQIAASGSTAPDTLRQLARTVAEEYCPDEVYPDEMIDSLVQAALAAAEKSRLPE' A
#
# COMPACT_ATOMS: atom_id res chain seq x y z
N MET A 1 -8.65 -16.53 16.11
CA MET A 1 -7.31 -15.96 16.38
C MET A 1 -6.97 -15.15 15.15
N ILE A 2 -6.83 -13.83 15.27
CA ILE A 2 -6.38 -12.98 14.16
C ILE A 2 -4.87 -13.16 14.13
N ALA A 3 -4.34 -13.73 13.05
CA ALA A 3 -2.90 -13.82 12.86
C ALA A 3 -2.33 -12.39 12.79
N PRO A 4 -1.16 -12.12 13.40
CA PRO A 4 -0.50 -10.84 13.20
C PRO A 4 0.02 -10.77 11.76
N ILE A 5 -0.25 -9.65 11.09
CA ILE A 5 0.24 -9.37 9.74
C ILE A 5 1.72 -9.64 9.68
N SER A 6 2.09 -10.59 8.85
CA SER A 6 3.48 -10.92 8.59
C SER A 6 4.16 -9.67 8.04
N ALA A 7 5.22 -9.22 8.70
CA ALA A 7 5.96 -8.03 8.29
C ALA A 7 6.46 -8.12 6.83
N PHE A 8 6.67 -9.35 6.34
CA PHE A 8 7.03 -9.61 4.95
C PHE A 8 5.90 -9.24 3.97
N ASP A 9 4.66 -9.62 4.27
CA ASP A 9 3.51 -9.33 3.40
C ASP A 9 3.25 -7.83 3.35
N PHE A 10 3.40 -7.14 4.48
CA PHE A 10 3.32 -5.68 4.53
C PHE A 10 4.36 -5.00 3.63
N ASP A 11 5.62 -5.45 3.67
CA ASP A 11 6.71 -4.90 2.85
C ASP A 11 6.45 -5.10 1.34
N VAL A 12 5.95 -6.27 0.94
CA VAL A 12 5.61 -6.57 -0.46
C VAL A 12 4.48 -5.67 -0.96
N ILE A 13 3.39 -5.56 -0.18
CA ILE A 13 2.26 -4.68 -0.53
C ILE A 13 2.75 -3.24 -0.64
N GLN A 14 3.57 -2.79 0.31
CA GLN A 14 4.12 -1.45 0.30
C GLN A 14 5.01 -1.18 -0.92
N ALA A 15 5.85 -2.13 -1.33
CA ALA A 15 6.70 -2.01 -2.51
C ALA A 15 5.88 -1.88 -3.79
N VAL A 16 4.83 -2.70 -3.95
CA VAL A 16 3.91 -2.64 -5.11
C VAL A 16 3.17 -1.30 -5.14
N MET A 17 2.66 -0.83 -3.99
CA MET A 17 1.99 0.48 -3.90
C MET A 17 2.92 1.62 -4.28
N ARG A 18 4.18 1.60 -3.83
CA ARG A 18 5.18 2.62 -4.18
C ARG A 18 5.46 2.65 -5.66
N GLN A 19 5.63 1.50 -6.30
CA GLN A 19 5.90 1.40 -7.74
C GLN A 19 4.76 2.04 -8.56
N ILE A 20 3.52 1.77 -8.16
CA ILE A 20 2.32 2.27 -8.84
C ILE A 20 2.12 3.76 -8.57
N ALA A 21 2.30 4.21 -7.32
CA ALA A 21 2.27 5.63 -6.98
C ALA A 21 3.36 6.43 -7.72
N ALA A 22 4.57 5.89 -7.86
CA ALA A 22 5.69 6.50 -8.59
C ALA A 22 5.42 6.63 -10.09
N SER A 23 4.57 5.77 -10.66
CA SER A 23 4.13 5.86 -12.07
C SER A 23 3.26 7.10 -12.33
N GLY A 24 2.82 7.79 -11.27
CA GLY A 24 2.36 9.17 -11.33
C GLY A 24 0.97 9.39 -11.92
N SER A 25 0.27 8.32 -12.26
CA SER A 25 -1.04 8.34 -12.95
C SER A 25 -2.17 7.74 -12.10
N THR A 26 -1.94 7.53 -10.80
CA THR A 26 -2.89 6.83 -9.92
C THR A 26 -3.45 7.77 -8.87
N ALA A 27 -4.78 7.95 -8.88
CA ALA A 27 -5.49 8.72 -7.86
C ALA A 27 -5.39 8.04 -6.48
N PRO A 28 -5.42 8.80 -5.37
CA PRO A 28 -5.34 8.25 -4.01
C PRO A 28 -6.46 7.24 -3.73
N ASP A 29 -7.68 7.46 -4.22
CA ASP A 29 -8.79 6.51 -4.12
C ASP A 29 -8.48 5.18 -4.82
N THR A 30 -7.82 5.23 -5.98
CA THR A 30 -7.40 4.04 -6.72
C THR A 30 -6.31 3.29 -5.98
N LEU A 31 -5.34 3.99 -5.35
CA LEU A 31 -4.32 3.35 -4.51
C LEU A 31 -4.96 2.69 -3.28
N ARG A 32 -5.96 3.32 -2.65
CA ARG A 32 -6.69 2.75 -1.51
C ARG A 32 -7.44 1.49 -1.91
N GLN A 33 -8.14 1.52 -3.03
CA GLN A 33 -8.85 0.35 -3.55
C GLN A 33 -7.88 -0.77 -3.91
N LEU A 34 -6.74 -0.44 -4.53
CA LEU A 34 -5.69 -1.41 -4.85
C LEU A 34 -5.09 -2.03 -3.59
N ALA A 35 -4.74 -1.24 -2.57
CA ALA A 35 -4.21 -1.73 -1.31
C ALA A 35 -5.17 -2.71 -0.63
N ARG A 36 -6.48 -2.42 -0.69
CA ARG A 36 -7.52 -3.30 -0.18
C ARG A 36 -7.61 -4.60 -0.97
N THR A 37 -7.65 -4.53 -2.30
CA THR A 37 -7.67 -5.72 -3.16
C THR A 37 -6.44 -6.59 -2.95
N VAL A 38 -5.25 -6.00 -2.85
CA VAL A 38 -4.01 -6.76 -2.61
C VAL A 38 -4.04 -7.40 -1.22
N ALA A 39 -4.49 -6.69 -0.19
CA ALA A 39 -4.65 -7.27 1.14
C ALA A 39 -5.64 -8.45 1.14
N GLU A 40 -6.78 -8.32 0.45
CA GLU A 40 -7.78 -9.38 0.35
C GLU A 40 -7.31 -10.60 -0.47
N GLU A 41 -6.53 -10.38 -1.53
CA GLU A 41 -6.03 -11.48 -2.39
C GLU A 41 -4.82 -12.21 -1.80
N TYR A 42 -3.89 -11.47 -1.18
CA TYR A 42 -2.63 -12.04 -0.66
C TYR A 42 -2.71 -12.42 0.81
N CYS A 43 -3.60 -11.81 1.58
CA CYS A 43 -3.81 -12.07 3.00
C CYS A 43 -5.31 -12.28 3.32
N PRO A 44 -5.99 -13.26 2.71
CA PRO A 44 -7.44 -13.46 2.86
C PRO A 44 -7.87 -13.82 4.30
N ASP A 45 -6.95 -14.36 5.10
CA ASP A 45 -7.17 -14.68 6.51
C ASP A 45 -6.92 -13.49 7.46
N GLU A 46 -6.43 -12.36 6.94
CA GLU A 46 -6.08 -11.18 7.73
C GLU A 46 -6.99 -10.01 7.42
N VAL A 47 -7.62 -9.48 8.47
CA VAL A 47 -8.43 -8.28 8.35
C VAL A 47 -7.49 -7.08 8.44
N TYR A 48 -7.19 -6.47 7.29
CA TYR A 48 -6.49 -5.19 7.23
C TYR A 48 -7.46 -4.06 7.57
N PRO A 49 -7.29 -3.37 8.71
CA PRO A 49 -8.14 -2.24 9.06
C PRO A 49 -7.87 -1.05 8.13
N ASP A 50 -8.89 -0.22 7.92
CA ASP A 50 -8.81 0.96 7.03
C ASP A 50 -7.62 1.88 7.39
N GLU A 51 -7.27 2.00 8.67
CA GLU A 51 -6.12 2.79 9.14
C GLU A 51 -4.76 2.27 8.62
N MET A 52 -4.61 0.95 8.48
CA MET A 52 -3.39 0.35 7.91
C MET A 52 -3.34 0.54 6.41
N ILE A 53 -4.49 0.41 5.74
CA ILE A 53 -4.63 0.69 4.31
C ILE A 53 -4.27 2.16 4.04
N ASP A 54 -4.81 3.10 4.81
CA ASP A 54 -4.49 4.53 4.70
C ASP A 54 -2.99 4.79 4.94
N SER A 55 -2.38 4.11 5.91
CA SER A 55 -0.94 4.22 6.19
C SER A 55 -0.07 3.73 5.01
N LEU A 56 -0.46 2.63 4.36
CA LEU A 56 0.20 2.10 3.18
C LEU A 56 0.13 3.08 2.01
N VAL A 57 -1.05 3.65 1.76
CA VAL A 57 -1.29 4.63 0.69
C VAL A 57 -0.49 5.91 0.94
N GLN A 58 -0.51 6.45 2.16
CA GLN A 58 0.27 7.63 2.51
C GLN A 58 1.77 7.40 2.37
N ALA A 59 2.28 6.25 2.81
CA ALA A 59 3.69 5.92 2.65
C ALA A 59 4.09 5.77 1.17
N ALA A 60 3.20 5.23 0.34
CA ALA A 60 3.41 5.11 -1.10
C ALA A 60 3.43 6.47 -1.80
N LEU A 61 2.49 7.36 -1.46
CA LEU A 61 2.42 8.73 -1.99
C LEU A 61 3.63 9.56 -1.56
N ALA A 62 4.03 9.49 -0.29
CA ALA A 62 5.20 10.19 0.22
C ALA A 62 6.50 9.72 -0.46
N ALA A 63 6.62 8.42 -0.75
CA ALA A 63 7.76 7.88 -1.50
C ALA A 63 7.74 8.34 -2.97
N ALA A 64 6.58 8.38 -3.61
CA ALA A 64 6.42 8.86 -4.98
C ALA A 64 6.74 10.36 -5.10
N GLU A 65 6.34 11.17 -4.12
CA GLU A 65 6.64 12.61 -4.09
C GLU A 65 8.14 12.87 -3.91
N LYS A 66 8.81 12.13 -3.02
CA LYS A 66 10.28 12.18 -2.90
C LYS A 66 10.99 11.78 -4.19
N SER A 67 10.45 10.80 -4.93
CA SER A 67 11.04 10.38 -6.21
C SER A 67 10.86 11.42 -7.34
N ARG A 68 9.94 12.38 -7.18
CA ARG A 68 9.68 13.46 -8.17
C ARG A 68 10.48 14.73 -7.93
N LEU A 69 11.06 14.93 -6.76
CA LEU A 69 12.03 16.01 -6.54
C LEU A 69 13.44 15.47 -6.85
N PRO A 70 14.04 15.78 -8.02
CA PRO A 70 15.47 15.64 -8.18
C PRO A 70 16.18 16.67 -7.29
N GLU A 71 17.16 16.20 -6.51
CA GLU A 71 18.14 17.05 -5.82
C GLU A 71 19.01 17.84 -6.82
#